data_AF-A0A941IW60-F1
#
_entry.id   AF-A0A941IW60-F1
#
_cell.length_a   1.000
_cell.length_b   1.000
_cell.length_c   1.000
_cell.angle_alpha   90.00
_cell.angle_beta   90.00
_cell.angle_gamma   90.00
#
_symmetry.space_group_name_H-M   'P 1'
#
loop_
_entity.id
_entity.type
_entity.pdbx_description
1 polymer ?
#
loop_
_entity_poly.entity_id
_entity_poly.type
_entity_poly.pdbx_seq_one_letter_code
_entity_poly.pdbx_strand_id
1 'polypeptide(L)'
;LIALGLALITTTVGHHVWLRRSDHARPHGGYYTQDDLREIVAYAAARHITVVPEIDIPGHSRAAIAAYPELGNVDVVSNPPTPFTDWGISPDVLNVEDATLRFYEHVLEEVLELFPSAFVHIGGDECPKGQWRASARAQERIRREGLADEDELQSWFIRHFDRWLAERGRRLIGWDEILEGGLAPGAAVASWRGYEGGIAAARAGHDVVMCPEQHVYLDHRESEHPDEPIPVGIARTLEDVYRFEPLPPELRAEPDAARHVLGTQAQVWTEFMDSVRSVDYHVFPRLCAFAEVAWSALPLDPAARDFADFSTRMATHLTRLDALGVEYRPADGPLPWQRRPGVRGRPRPS
;
A
#
# COMPACT_ATOMS: atom_id res chain seq x y z
N LEU A 1 3.09 -11.00 -6.20
CA LEU A 1 1.74 -10.39 -6.15
C LEU A 1 1.90 -8.96 -6.64
N ILE A 2 1.12 -8.53 -7.64
CA ILE A 2 1.04 -7.12 -7.99
C ILE A 2 -0.28 -6.65 -7.36
N ALA A 3 -0.19 -5.85 -6.30
CA ALA A 3 -1.34 -5.14 -5.75
C ALA A 3 -1.63 -3.98 -6.71
N LEU A 4 -2.80 -4.03 -7.36
CA LEU A 4 -3.31 -2.92 -8.16
C LEU A 4 -4.32 -2.18 -7.27
N GLY A 5 -3.86 -1.09 -6.65
CA GLY A 5 -4.74 -0.13 -5.99
C GLY A 5 -5.65 0.53 -7.02
N LEU A 6 -6.96 0.45 -6.81
CA LEU A 6 -7.96 1.06 -7.68
C LEU A 6 -7.99 2.58 -7.46
N ALA A 7 -8.01 3.32 -8.58
CA ALA A 7 -7.80 4.76 -8.66
C ALA A 7 -8.84 5.60 -7.90
N LEU A 8 -8.33 6.62 -7.20
CA LEU A 8 -9.07 7.71 -6.57
C LEU A 8 -9.62 8.72 -7.61
N ILE A 9 -10.87 9.13 -7.41
CA ILE A 9 -11.48 10.28 -8.09
C ILE A 9 -10.92 11.57 -7.45
N THR A 10 -10.23 12.37 -8.28
CA THR A 10 -9.71 13.72 -8.04
C THR A 10 -8.71 13.90 -6.90
N THR A 11 -7.43 14.00 -7.28
CA THR A 11 -6.36 14.61 -6.47
C THR A 11 -5.85 15.86 -7.19
N THR A 12 -5.22 16.78 -6.47
CA THR A 12 -4.57 17.96 -7.09
C THR A 12 -3.10 17.65 -7.26
N VAL A 13 -2.56 17.87 -8.46
CA VAL A 13 -1.11 17.84 -8.66
C VAL A 13 -0.50 19.13 -8.09
N GLY A 14 0.11 19.04 -6.92
CA GLY A 14 1.05 20.07 -6.41
C GLY A 14 0.79 20.66 -5.01
N HIS A 15 1.90 20.78 -4.28
CA HIS A 15 2.27 21.63 -3.13
C HIS A 15 1.45 21.67 -1.82
N HIS A 16 2.12 21.21 -0.75
CA HIS A 16 1.95 21.68 0.63
C HIS A 16 2.79 22.96 0.88
N VAL A 17 2.13 24.11 1.00
CA VAL A 17 2.65 25.28 1.73
C VAL A 17 1.51 25.84 2.57
N TRP A 18 1.78 26.05 3.87
CA TRP A 18 0.95 26.73 4.87
C TRP A 18 0.62 28.22 4.55
N LEU A 19 0.62 28.62 3.28
CA LEU A 19 0.29 29.95 2.80
C LEU A 19 -0.49 29.84 1.50
N ARG A 20 -1.78 30.18 1.58
CA ARG A 20 -2.73 30.49 0.48
C ARG A 20 -2.89 29.40 -0.59
N ARG A 21 -4.15 28.94 -0.73
CA ARG A 21 -4.69 28.33 -1.96
C ARG A 21 -4.05 28.99 -3.19
N SER A 22 -3.20 28.26 -3.91
CA SER A 22 -2.59 28.73 -5.14
C SER A 22 -3.60 28.61 -6.28
N ASP A 23 -3.65 29.63 -7.14
CA ASP A 23 -4.52 29.75 -8.32
C ASP A 23 -4.18 28.75 -9.46
N HIS A 24 -3.63 27.58 -9.14
CA HIS A 24 -3.09 26.61 -10.12
C HIS A 24 -3.53 25.16 -9.87
N ALA A 25 -4.67 24.92 -9.21
CA ALA A 25 -5.21 23.57 -9.06
C ALA A 25 -5.42 22.92 -10.44
N ARG A 26 -4.62 21.90 -10.77
CA ARG A 26 -4.79 21.08 -11.98
C ARG A 26 -5.69 19.89 -11.65
N PRO A 27 -6.89 19.79 -12.23
CA PRO A 27 -7.73 18.60 -12.06
C PRO A 27 -6.97 17.36 -12.55
N HIS A 28 -7.02 16.29 -11.76
CA HIS A 28 -6.53 14.95 -12.10
C HIS A 28 -7.63 13.93 -11.80
N GLY A 29 -7.65 12.78 -12.49
CA GLY A 29 -8.64 11.74 -12.25
C GLY A 29 -8.74 10.75 -13.38
N GLY A 30 -9.57 9.73 -13.16
CA GLY A 30 -9.80 8.60 -14.05
C GLY A 30 -10.33 7.43 -13.24
N TYR A 31 -10.84 6.40 -13.90
CA TYR A 31 -11.23 5.14 -13.27
C TYR A 31 -11.16 4.01 -14.30
N TYR A 32 -11.03 2.78 -13.83
CA TYR A 32 -11.17 1.59 -14.66
C TYR A 32 -12.63 1.17 -14.69
N THR A 33 -13.17 0.93 -15.87
CA THR A 33 -14.44 0.23 -16.00
C THR A 33 -14.25 -1.24 -15.60
N GLN A 34 -15.35 -1.95 -15.33
CA GLN A 34 -15.27 -3.39 -15.08
C GLN A 34 -14.64 -4.16 -16.25
N ASP A 35 -14.83 -3.71 -17.50
CA ASP A 35 -14.22 -4.35 -18.67
C ASP A 35 -12.71 -4.09 -18.74
N ASP A 36 -12.26 -2.87 -18.40
CA ASP A 36 -10.82 -2.58 -18.26
C ASP A 36 -10.19 -3.47 -17.19
N LEU A 37 -10.88 -3.66 -16.05
CA LEU A 37 -10.41 -4.55 -14.98
C LEU A 37 -10.36 -6.01 -15.44
N ARG A 38 -11.37 -6.50 -16.18
CA ARG A 38 -11.36 -7.85 -16.77
C ARG A 38 -10.19 -8.02 -17.74
N GLU A 39 -9.90 -7.02 -18.56
CA GLU A 39 -8.75 -7.03 -19.46
C GLU A 39 -7.43 -7.11 -18.68
N ILE A 40 -7.24 -6.27 -17.65
CA ILE A 40 -6.05 -6.27 -16.80
C ILE A 40 -5.86 -7.64 -16.13
N VAL A 41 -6.93 -8.19 -15.54
CA VAL A 41 -6.91 -9.51 -14.89
C VAL A 41 -6.55 -10.61 -15.89
N ALA A 42 -7.13 -10.61 -17.09
CA ALA A 42 -6.83 -11.59 -18.13
C ALA A 42 -5.38 -11.46 -18.64
N TYR A 43 -4.90 -10.23 -18.84
CA TYR A 43 -3.55 -9.95 -19.30
C TYR A 43 -2.49 -10.39 -18.28
N ALA A 44 -2.76 -10.16 -16.99
CA ALA A 44 -1.93 -10.62 -15.87
C ALA A 44 -1.95 -12.15 -15.75
N ALA A 45 -3.13 -12.78 -15.85
CA ALA A 45 -3.28 -14.23 -15.79
C ALA A 45 -2.50 -14.94 -16.91
N ALA A 46 -2.49 -14.38 -18.12
CA ALA A 46 -1.69 -14.88 -19.24
C ALA A 46 -0.17 -14.86 -18.98
N ARG A 47 0.28 -14.15 -17.93
CA ARG A 47 1.67 -14.06 -17.46
C ARG A 47 1.89 -14.71 -16.10
N HIS A 48 0.92 -15.51 -15.63
CA HIS A 48 0.94 -16.13 -14.30
C HIS A 48 1.04 -15.13 -13.15
N ILE A 49 0.48 -13.93 -13.33
CA ILE A 49 0.38 -12.90 -12.30
C ILE A 49 -1.05 -12.89 -11.77
N THR A 50 -1.20 -13.16 -10.47
CA THR A 50 -2.46 -12.94 -9.76
C THR A 50 -2.57 -11.47 -9.35
N VAL A 51 -3.68 -10.83 -9.73
CA VAL A 51 -4.05 -9.49 -9.30
C VAL A 51 -4.86 -9.60 -8.01
N VAL A 52 -4.33 -9.06 -6.91
CA VAL A 52 -5.07 -8.92 -5.65
C VAL A 52 -5.63 -7.51 -5.59
N PRO A 53 -6.97 -7.33 -5.59
CA PRO A 53 -7.58 -6.02 -5.45
C PRO A 53 -7.47 -5.52 -4.01
N GLU A 54 -7.34 -4.20 -3.85
CA GLU A 54 -7.43 -3.52 -2.57
C GLU A 54 -8.59 -2.54 -2.54
N ILE A 55 -9.45 -2.66 -1.52
CA ILE A 55 -10.48 -1.68 -1.16
C ILE A 55 -10.22 -1.28 0.29
N ASP A 56 -9.48 -0.19 0.48
CA ASP A 56 -9.00 0.23 1.79
C ASP A 56 -10.11 0.85 2.65
N ILE A 57 -10.37 0.20 3.79
CA ILE A 57 -11.40 0.55 4.76
C ILE A 57 -10.93 0.23 6.19
N PRO A 58 -11.37 0.97 7.22
CA PRO A 58 -12.27 2.13 7.17
C PRO A 58 -11.55 3.49 7.02
N GLY A 59 -10.22 3.48 7.04
CA GLY A 59 -9.36 4.60 6.64
C GLY A 59 -9.47 4.88 5.13
N HIS A 60 -8.73 5.88 4.65
CA HIS A 60 -8.57 6.22 3.22
C HIS A 60 -9.85 6.32 2.36
N SER A 61 -11.02 6.43 2.99
CA SER A 61 -12.33 6.31 2.34
C SER A 61 -12.93 7.66 1.94
N ARG A 62 -12.17 8.75 2.01
CA ARG A 62 -12.66 10.11 1.76
C ARG A 62 -13.28 10.28 0.37
N ALA A 63 -12.80 9.58 -0.66
CA ALA A 63 -13.42 9.62 -1.98
C ALA A 63 -14.81 8.97 -1.99
N ALA A 64 -14.98 7.84 -1.30
CA ALA A 64 -16.28 7.18 -1.15
C ALA A 64 -17.24 8.07 -0.36
N ILE A 65 -16.78 8.70 0.73
CA ILE A 65 -17.58 9.64 1.54
C ILE A 65 -17.95 10.89 0.74
N ALA A 66 -17.06 11.39 -0.13
CA ALA A 66 -17.38 12.52 -1.00
C ALA A 66 -18.47 12.18 -2.04
N ALA A 67 -18.48 10.93 -2.55
CA ALA A 67 -19.50 10.45 -3.48
C ALA A 67 -20.83 10.11 -2.78
N TYR A 68 -20.74 9.52 -1.58
CA TYR A 68 -21.86 9.07 -0.74
C TYR A 68 -21.67 9.60 0.69
N PRO A 69 -22.07 10.86 0.97
CA PRO A 69 -21.91 11.51 2.27
C PRO A 69 -22.38 10.71 3.48
N GLU A 70 -23.42 9.89 3.30
CA GLU A 70 -24.01 9.02 4.30
C GLU A 70 -23.05 7.94 4.84
N LEU A 71 -21.94 7.66 4.13
CA LEU A 71 -20.89 6.74 4.59
C LEU A 71 -19.97 7.37 5.65
N GLY A 72 -19.96 8.69 5.80
CA GLY A 72 -19.14 9.41 6.78
C GLY A 72 -19.82 9.59 8.15
N ASN A 73 -19.09 10.15 9.11
CA ASN A 73 -19.59 10.44 10.46
C ASN A 73 -20.45 11.72 10.49
N VAL A 74 -21.62 11.68 9.85
CA VAL A 74 -22.52 12.82 9.62
C VAL A 74 -23.08 13.47 10.88
N ASP A 75 -22.99 12.79 12.04
CA ASP A 75 -23.40 13.34 13.33
C ASP A 75 -22.37 14.31 13.94
N VAL A 76 -21.13 14.30 13.44
CA VAL A 76 -20.04 15.19 13.89
C VAL A 76 -19.39 15.99 12.77
N VAL A 77 -19.64 15.62 11.51
CA VAL A 77 -19.17 16.34 10.32
C VAL A 77 -20.36 16.96 9.60
N SER A 78 -20.46 18.30 9.66
CA SER A 78 -21.62 19.02 9.14
C SER A 78 -21.64 19.19 7.62
N ASN A 79 -20.49 19.13 6.95
CA ASN A 79 -20.39 19.26 5.49
C ASN A 79 -19.64 18.05 4.93
N PRO A 80 -20.15 17.40 3.86
CA PRO A 80 -19.42 16.31 3.23
C PRO A 80 -18.05 16.79 2.74
N PRO A 81 -17.00 15.98 2.91
CA PRO A 81 -15.71 16.31 2.36
C PRO A 81 -15.76 16.31 0.83
N THR A 82 -14.95 17.16 0.21
CA THR A 82 -14.58 16.95 -1.19
C THR A 82 -13.51 15.88 -1.27
N PRO A 83 -13.27 15.25 -2.44
CA PRO A 83 -12.12 14.37 -2.61
C PRO A 83 -10.83 15.06 -2.16
N PHE A 84 -9.91 14.26 -1.61
CA PHE A 84 -8.73 14.78 -0.94
C PHE A 84 -7.74 15.32 -1.98
N THR A 85 -7.44 16.61 -1.89
CA THR A 85 -6.53 17.30 -2.82
C THR A 85 -5.13 17.49 -2.25
N ASP A 86 -4.84 16.86 -1.12
CA ASP A 86 -3.56 16.86 -0.42
C ASP A 86 -3.18 15.41 -0.09
N TRP A 87 -2.02 15.22 0.53
CA TRP A 87 -1.45 13.91 0.84
C TRP A 87 -1.39 13.65 2.35
N GLY A 88 -1.23 12.37 2.71
CA GLY A 88 -1.14 11.90 4.09
C GLY A 88 -2.48 11.46 4.67
N ILE A 89 -2.52 11.35 6.00
CA ILE A 89 -3.61 10.70 6.72
C ILE A 89 -4.85 11.59 6.75
N SER A 90 -5.95 11.12 6.15
CA SER A 90 -7.23 11.81 6.19
C SER A 90 -7.92 11.61 7.53
N PRO A 91 -8.46 12.67 8.17
CA PRO A 91 -9.29 12.50 9.37
C PRO A 91 -10.71 12.00 9.04
N ASP A 92 -11.09 12.01 7.76
CA ASP A 92 -12.41 11.59 7.28
C ASP A 92 -12.44 10.08 7.05
N VAL A 93 -12.98 9.36 8.02
CA VAL A 93 -13.09 7.89 8.02
C VAL A 93 -14.55 7.46 7.89
N LEU A 94 -14.77 6.20 7.48
CA LEU A 94 -16.11 5.64 7.43
C LEU A 94 -16.81 5.68 8.79
N ASN A 95 -18.14 5.82 8.79
CA ASN A 95 -18.93 5.48 9.97
C ASN A 95 -19.07 3.95 10.12
N VAL A 96 -19.57 3.53 11.28
CA VAL A 96 -19.69 2.10 11.67
C VAL A 96 -21.14 1.61 11.72
N GLU A 97 -22.00 2.21 10.90
CA GLU A 97 -23.42 1.85 10.80
C GLU A 97 -23.64 0.65 9.88
N ASP A 98 -24.72 -0.11 10.10
CA ASP A 98 -25.01 -1.30 9.29
C ASP A 98 -25.22 -0.96 7.80
N ALA A 99 -25.65 0.26 7.48
CA ALA A 99 -25.79 0.71 6.11
C ALA A 99 -24.43 0.80 5.38
N THR A 100 -23.40 1.26 6.08
CA THR A 100 -22.02 1.33 5.55
C THR A 100 -21.43 -0.06 5.39
N LEU A 101 -21.67 -0.97 6.34
CA LEU A 101 -21.29 -2.38 6.17
C LEU A 101 -21.91 -2.97 4.90
N ARG A 102 -23.24 -2.85 4.74
CA ARG A 102 -23.95 -3.35 3.54
C ARG A 102 -23.48 -2.71 2.23
N PHE A 103 -23.13 -1.41 2.26
CA PHE A 103 -22.59 -0.74 1.08
C PHE A 103 -21.30 -1.43 0.61
N TYR A 104 -20.35 -1.65 1.53
CA TYR A 104 -19.08 -2.29 1.20
C TYR A 104 -19.21 -3.79 0.93
N GLU A 105 -20.20 -4.48 1.51
CA GLU A 105 -20.53 -5.85 1.09
C GLU A 105 -20.90 -5.90 -0.40
N HIS A 106 -21.76 -4.99 -0.88
CA HIS A 106 -22.09 -4.92 -2.32
C HIS A 106 -20.88 -4.55 -3.19
N VAL A 107 -20.04 -3.60 -2.75
CA VAL A 107 -18.78 -3.28 -3.45
C VAL A 107 -17.90 -4.53 -3.56
N LEU A 108 -17.75 -5.28 -2.46
CA LEU A 108 -16.94 -6.48 -2.45
C LEU A 108 -17.57 -7.60 -3.28
N GLU A 109 -18.90 -7.71 -3.39
CA GLU A 109 -19.55 -8.65 -4.31
C GLU A 109 -19.11 -8.40 -5.76
N GLU A 110 -19.13 -7.15 -6.22
CA GLU A 110 -18.61 -6.81 -7.55
C GLU A 110 -17.10 -7.11 -7.69
N VAL A 111 -16.31 -6.83 -6.66
CA VAL A 111 -14.87 -7.16 -6.66
C VAL A 111 -14.66 -8.66 -6.78
N LEU A 112 -15.42 -9.49 -6.06
CA LEU A 112 -15.26 -10.95 -6.11
C LEU A 112 -15.64 -11.56 -7.47
N GLU A 113 -16.51 -10.90 -8.24
CA GLU A 113 -16.83 -11.28 -9.61
C GLU A 113 -15.70 -10.96 -10.60
N LEU A 114 -14.99 -9.85 -10.38
CA LEU A 114 -13.96 -9.35 -11.29
C LEU A 114 -12.59 -10.01 -11.04
N PHE A 115 -12.28 -10.30 -9.78
CA PHE A 115 -10.95 -10.75 -9.37
C PHE A 115 -10.98 -12.21 -8.91
N PRO A 116 -10.38 -13.15 -9.65
CA PRO A 116 -10.40 -14.57 -9.30
C PRO A 116 -9.48 -14.90 -8.11
N SER A 117 -8.68 -13.95 -7.63
CA SER A 117 -7.73 -14.11 -6.52
C SER A 117 -8.38 -14.73 -5.28
N ALA A 118 -7.66 -15.64 -4.61
CA ALA A 118 -8.07 -16.14 -3.30
C ALA A 118 -8.02 -15.05 -2.22
N PHE A 119 -7.15 -14.05 -2.40
CA PHE A 119 -6.98 -12.93 -1.48
C PHE A 119 -7.69 -11.67 -1.96
N VAL A 120 -8.25 -10.92 -1.02
CA VAL A 120 -8.74 -9.54 -1.20
C VAL A 120 -8.10 -8.68 -0.12
N HIS A 121 -7.46 -7.59 -0.53
CA HIS A 121 -6.88 -6.63 0.41
C HIS A 121 -7.94 -5.64 0.86
N ILE A 122 -8.07 -5.43 2.17
CA ILE A 122 -9.05 -4.47 2.71
C ILE A 122 -8.40 -3.24 3.34
N GLY A 123 -7.08 -3.12 3.20
CA GLY A 123 -6.28 -2.05 3.80
C GLY A 123 -6.27 -2.14 5.32
N GLY A 124 -6.84 -1.14 5.97
CA GLY A 124 -6.97 -1.06 7.43
C GLY A 124 -5.86 -0.26 8.11
N ASP A 125 -4.99 0.37 7.34
CA ASP A 125 -3.96 1.29 7.81
C ASP A 125 -4.53 2.68 8.13
N GLU A 126 -3.72 3.47 8.85
CA GLU A 126 -3.87 4.91 9.02
C GLU A 126 -5.33 5.41 9.19
N CYS A 127 -6.08 4.82 10.12
CA CYS A 127 -7.46 5.20 10.42
C CYS A 127 -7.55 6.01 11.72
N PRO A 128 -7.56 7.37 11.68
CA PRO A 128 -7.72 8.20 12.86
C PRO A 128 -9.03 7.95 13.59
N LYS A 129 -8.95 7.83 14.92
CA LYS A 129 -10.12 7.58 15.77
C LYS A 129 -10.89 8.84 16.17
N GLY A 130 -10.45 10.02 15.72
CA GLY A 130 -10.99 11.31 16.19
C GLY A 130 -12.48 11.48 15.93
N GLN A 131 -12.96 11.10 14.74
CA GLN A 131 -14.39 11.19 14.40
C GLN A 131 -15.23 10.18 15.21
N TRP A 132 -14.76 8.95 15.39
CA TRP A 132 -15.47 7.95 16.19
C TRP A 132 -15.54 8.31 17.68
N ARG A 133 -14.49 8.90 18.25
CA ARG A 133 -14.51 9.44 19.63
C ARG A 133 -15.59 10.50 19.82
N ALA A 134 -15.81 11.34 18.81
CA ALA A 134 -16.80 12.41 18.86
C ALA A 134 -18.22 11.94 18.50
N SER A 135 -18.35 10.88 17.69
CA SER A 135 -19.63 10.41 17.12
C SER A 135 -20.46 9.63 18.15
N ALA A 136 -21.65 10.12 18.46
CA ALA A 136 -22.58 9.43 19.34
C ALA A 136 -23.01 8.07 18.75
N ARG A 137 -23.05 7.97 17.41
CA ARG A 137 -23.39 6.72 16.70
C ARG A 137 -22.27 5.68 16.82
N ALA A 138 -21.01 6.09 16.69
CA ALA A 138 -19.87 5.19 16.90
C ALA A 138 -19.78 4.74 18.37
N GLN A 139 -19.98 5.66 19.33
CA GLN A 139 -20.01 5.32 20.76
C GLN A 139 -21.18 4.39 21.13
N GLU A 140 -22.32 4.48 20.45
CA GLU A 140 -23.41 3.49 20.59
C GLU A 140 -23.00 2.12 20.05
N ARG A 141 -22.31 2.05 18.90
CA ARG A 141 -21.78 0.77 18.40
C ARG A 141 -20.82 0.13 19.41
N ILE A 142 -19.87 0.89 19.95
CA ILE A 142 -18.93 0.41 20.98
C ILE A 142 -19.70 -0.23 22.15
N ARG A 143 -20.72 0.47 22.69
CA ARG A 143 -21.54 -0.05 23.79
C ARG A 143 -22.34 -1.29 23.40
N ARG A 144 -22.97 -1.32 22.21
CA ARG A 144 -23.78 -2.45 21.75
C ARG A 144 -22.97 -3.72 21.57
N GLU A 145 -21.78 -3.59 20.97
CA GLU A 145 -20.91 -4.74 20.67
C GLU A 145 -20.00 -5.11 21.86
N GLY A 146 -20.02 -4.32 22.94
CA GLY A 146 -19.24 -4.58 24.16
C GLY A 146 -17.74 -4.34 23.98
N LEU A 147 -17.36 -3.36 23.16
CA LEU A 147 -15.97 -3.02 22.84
C LEU A 147 -15.38 -2.05 23.87
N ALA A 148 -14.07 -2.11 24.08
CA ALA A 148 -13.37 -1.26 25.02
C ALA A 148 -13.23 0.19 24.52
N ASP A 149 -12.88 0.38 23.25
CA ASP A 149 -12.55 1.67 22.65
C ASP A 149 -12.67 1.67 21.11
N GLU A 150 -12.20 2.74 20.49
CA GLU A 150 -12.22 2.91 19.04
C GLU A 150 -11.22 2.03 18.28
N ASP A 151 -10.18 1.54 18.95
CA ASP A 151 -9.23 0.60 18.34
C ASP A 151 -9.93 -0.76 18.20
N GLU A 152 -10.60 -1.24 19.25
CA GLU A 152 -11.47 -2.43 19.17
C GLU A 152 -12.65 -2.27 18.20
N LEU A 153 -13.14 -1.03 18.00
CA LEU A 153 -14.15 -0.72 16.99
C LEU A 153 -13.63 -0.94 15.56
N GLN A 154 -12.40 -0.52 15.26
CA GLN A 154 -11.78 -0.84 13.98
C GLN A 154 -11.65 -2.36 13.82
N SER A 155 -11.18 -3.07 14.84
CA SER A 155 -11.04 -4.54 14.78
C SER A 155 -12.38 -5.21 14.52
N TRP A 156 -13.45 -4.75 15.15
CA TRP A 156 -14.81 -5.24 14.88
C TRP A 156 -15.23 -5.04 13.42
N PHE A 157 -14.94 -3.87 12.86
CA PHE A 157 -15.24 -3.54 11.47
C PHE A 157 -14.47 -4.45 10.50
N ILE A 158 -13.17 -4.63 10.72
CA ILE A 158 -12.31 -5.50 9.92
C ILE A 158 -12.76 -6.97 10.01
N ARG A 159 -13.03 -7.47 11.23
CA ARG A 159 -13.51 -8.85 11.47
C ARG A 159 -14.86 -9.12 10.80
N HIS A 160 -15.69 -8.10 10.60
CA HIS A 160 -16.94 -8.24 9.84
C HIS A 160 -16.64 -8.67 8.39
N PHE A 161 -15.76 -7.94 7.70
CA PHE A 161 -15.38 -8.24 6.32
C PHE A 161 -14.53 -9.50 6.20
N ASP A 162 -13.68 -9.79 7.19
CA ASP A 162 -12.92 -11.04 7.25
C ASP A 162 -13.86 -12.27 7.21
N ARG A 163 -14.83 -12.31 8.12
CA ARG A 163 -15.83 -13.38 8.16
C ARG A 163 -16.65 -13.42 6.88
N TRP A 164 -17.09 -12.26 6.38
CA TRP A 164 -17.90 -12.16 5.17
C TRP A 164 -17.17 -12.71 3.92
N LEU A 165 -15.87 -12.44 3.80
CA LEU A 165 -14.99 -12.96 2.74
C LEU A 165 -14.76 -14.47 2.92
N ALA A 166 -14.49 -14.93 4.15
CA ALA A 166 -14.27 -16.33 4.47
C ALA A 166 -15.49 -17.20 4.12
N GLU A 167 -16.71 -16.74 4.41
CA GLU A 167 -17.96 -17.40 4.04
C GLU A 167 -18.13 -17.56 2.52
N ARG A 168 -17.42 -16.74 1.73
CA ARG A 168 -17.40 -16.78 0.25
C ARG A 168 -16.15 -17.45 -0.30
N GLY A 169 -15.37 -18.15 0.54
CA GLY A 169 -14.18 -18.88 0.14
C GLY A 169 -13.00 -17.98 -0.23
N ARG A 170 -13.00 -16.73 0.24
CA ARG A 170 -11.92 -15.75 0.05
C ARG A 170 -11.18 -15.54 1.36
N ARG A 171 -9.94 -15.07 1.26
CA ARG A 171 -9.05 -14.79 2.40
C ARG A 171 -8.79 -13.30 2.44
N LEU A 172 -8.94 -12.70 3.61
CA LEU A 172 -8.57 -11.32 3.82
C LEU A 172 -7.05 -11.17 3.88
N ILE A 173 -6.53 -10.10 3.30
CA ILE A 173 -5.21 -9.54 3.62
C ILE A 173 -5.39 -8.07 4.00
N GLY A 174 -4.59 -7.57 4.95
CA GLY A 174 -4.58 -6.16 5.30
C GLY A 174 -3.24 -5.74 5.91
N TRP A 175 -3.06 -4.44 6.09
CA TRP A 175 -1.86 -3.87 6.67
C TRP A 175 -1.75 -4.22 8.17
N ASP A 176 -0.53 -4.29 8.70
CA ASP A 176 -0.27 -4.88 10.03
C ASP A 176 -1.02 -4.24 11.22
N GLU A 177 -1.62 -3.06 11.08
CA GLU A 177 -2.60 -2.51 12.03
C GLU A 177 -3.80 -3.44 12.30
N ILE A 178 -4.21 -4.27 11.34
CA ILE A 178 -5.36 -5.17 11.52
C ILE A 178 -5.12 -6.23 12.62
N LEU A 179 -3.88 -6.41 13.06
CA LEU A 179 -3.55 -7.27 14.21
C LEU A 179 -4.14 -6.75 15.52
N GLU A 180 -4.36 -5.44 15.63
CA GLU A 180 -4.89 -4.77 16.81
C GLU A 180 -6.37 -5.19 16.96
N GLY A 181 -6.63 -6.18 17.82
CA GLY A 181 -7.96 -6.75 18.11
C GLY A 181 -8.25 -8.14 17.54
N GLY A 182 -7.26 -8.78 16.89
CA GLY A 182 -7.31 -10.18 16.48
C GLY A 182 -8.09 -10.44 15.17
N LEU A 183 -7.60 -11.42 14.41
CA LEU A 183 -8.06 -11.77 13.06
C LEU A 183 -8.69 -13.16 13.02
N ALA A 184 -9.53 -13.45 12.02
CA ALA A 184 -10.04 -14.79 11.82
C ALA A 184 -8.94 -15.74 11.32
N PRO A 185 -9.05 -17.05 11.61
CA PRO A 185 -8.15 -18.04 11.05
C PRO A 185 -8.10 -17.96 9.52
N GLY A 186 -6.90 -17.83 8.95
CA GLY A 186 -6.69 -17.76 7.51
C GLY A 186 -6.54 -16.34 6.93
N ALA A 187 -6.78 -15.28 7.72
CA ALA A 187 -6.37 -13.93 7.35
C ALA A 187 -4.85 -13.84 7.20
N ALA A 188 -4.40 -12.96 6.30
CA ALA A 188 -2.99 -12.65 6.07
C ALA A 188 -2.68 -11.19 6.39
N VAL A 189 -1.40 -10.91 6.65
CA VAL A 189 -0.91 -9.59 7.04
C VAL A 189 0.19 -9.12 6.10
N ALA A 190 0.08 -7.90 5.60
CA ALA A 190 1.15 -7.18 4.92
C ALA A 190 1.93 -6.33 5.94
N SER A 191 3.14 -6.76 6.30
CA SER A 191 3.97 -6.11 7.33
C SER A 191 4.77 -4.95 6.72
N TRP A 192 4.34 -3.72 6.99
CA TRP A 192 4.91 -2.52 6.37
C TRP A 192 5.62 -1.61 7.37
N ARG A 193 5.22 -1.60 8.65
CA ARG A 193 5.84 -0.74 9.67
C ARG A 193 7.20 -1.25 10.16
N GLY A 194 7.63 -2.43 9.73
CA GLY A 194 8.87 -3.08 10.12
C GLY A 194 8.77 -4.60 10.05
N TYR A 195 9.63 -5.30 10.80
CA TYR A 195 9.58 -6.76 10.91
C TYR A 195 8.62 -7.22 12.02
N GLU A 196 8.38 -6.37 13.02
CA GLU A 196 7.70 -6.70 14.27
C GLU A 196 6.26 -7.18 14.04
N GLY A 197 5.51 -6.48 13.19
CA GLY A 197 4.13 -6.85 12.83
C GLY A 197 4.08 -8.23 12.16
N GLY A 198 4.94 -8.47 11.18
CA GLY A 198 5.06 -9.76 10.50
C GLY A 198 5.51 -10.90 11.41
N ILE A 199 6.45 -10.65 12.32
CA ILE A 199 6.88 -11.63 13.33
C ILE A 199 5.70 -12.00 14.25
N ALA A 200 4.96 -11.00 14.74
CA ALA A 200 3.80 -11.23 15.59
C ALA A 200 2.69 -12.01 14.87
N ALA A 201 2.37 -11.63 13.63
CA ALA A 201 1.37 -12.29 12.79
C ALA A 201 1.73 -13.76 12.52
N ALA A 202 2.99 -14.02 12.11
CA ALA A 202 3.47 -15.36 11.80
C ALA A 202 3.43 -16.29 13.04
N ARG A 203 3.81 -15.77 14.22
CA ARG A 203 3.71 -16.51 15.49
C ARG A 203 2.28 -16.77 15.94
N ALA A 204 1.35 -15.89 15.57
CA ALA A 204 -0.08 -16.08 15.79
C ALA A 204 -0.73 -17.04 14.77
N GLY A 205 0.04 -17.55 13.79
CA GLY A 205 -0.43 -18.50 12.78
C GLY A 205 -1.11 -17.86 11.57
N HIS A 206 -0.96 -16.55 11.39
CA HIS A 206 -1.41 -15.83 10.20
C HIS A 206 -0.34 -15.81 9.14
N ASP A 207 -0.75 -15.94 7.89
CA ASP A 207 0.16 -15.81 6.76
C ASP A 207 0.64 -14.36 6.61
N VAL A 208 1.87 -14.15 6.15
CA VAL A 208 2.51 -12.84 6.12
C VAL A 208 3.17 -12.57 4.78
N VAL A 209 2.99 -11.36 4.27
CA VAL A 209 3.80 -10.77 3.20
C VAL A 209 4.67 -9.68 3.81
N MET A 210 5.98 -9.82 3.69
CA MET A 210 6.94 -8.86 4.25
C MET A 210 7.17 -7.72 3.24
N CYS A 211 6.76 -6.50 3.60
CA CYS A 211 6.92 -5.31 2.75
C CYS A 211 7.32 -4.06 3.54
N PRO A 212 8.39 -4.13 4.38
CA PRO A 212 8.73 -3.04 5.29
C PRO A 212 9.12 -1.75 4.54
N GLU A 213 8.53 -0.64 4.95
CA GLU A 213 8.77 0.72 4.45
C GLU A 213 10.25 1.07 4.41
N GLN A 214 10.99 0.63 5.43
CA GLN A 214 12.41 0.91 5.61
C GLN A 214 13.30 0.20 4.58
N HIS A 215 12.75 -0.67 3.73
CA HIS A 215 13.52 -1.44 2.76
C HIS A 215 12.96 -1.39 1.34
N VAL A 216 11.64 -1.53 1.16
CA VAL A 216 11.05 -1.87 -0.15
C VAL A 216 9.93 -0.94 -0.60
N TYR A 217 9.90 0.30 -0.09
CA TYR A 217 9.07 1.37 -0.63
C TYR A 217 9.85 2.09 -1.73
N LEU A 218 9.42 1.93 -2.98
CA LEU A 218 10.13 2.44 -4.15
C LEU A 218 9.75 3.89 -4.49
N ASP A 219 8.71 4.43 -3.86
CA ASP A 219 8.39 5.86 -3.89
C ASP A 219 9.40 6.72 -3.13
N HIS A 220 10.11 6.13 -2.17
CA HIS A 220 11.22 6.78 -1.50
C HIS A 220 12.35 7.11 -2.47
N ARG A 221 13.06 8.23 -2.20
CA ARG A 221 14.24 8.63 -2.99
C ARG A 221 15.29 7.51 -3.03
N GLU A 222 15.93 7.34 -4.17
CA GLU A 222 16.96 6.30 -4.32
C GLU A 222 18.32 6.73 -3.75
N SER A 223 18.58 8.03 -3.67
CA SER A 223 19.86 8.55 -3.18
C SER A 223 19.73 9.90 -2.49
N GLU A 224 20.84 10.39 -1.92
CA GLU A 224 20.96 11.76 -1.41
C GLU A 224 21.44 12.76 -2.48
N HIS A 225 21.40 12.38 -3.77
CA HIS A 225 21.78 13.27 -4.84
C HIS A 225 20.87 14.52 -4.83
N PRO A 226 21.43 15.75 -4.88
CA PRO A 226 20.65 16.98 -4.71
C PRO A 226 19.59 17.21 -5.80
N ASP A 227 19.77 16.58 -6.96
CA ASP A 227 18.84 16.68 -8.09
C ASP A 227 17.76 15.59 -8.11
N GLU A 228 17.68 14.69 -7.11
CA GLU A 228 16.57 13.71 -7.04
C GLU A 228 15.21 14.43 -7.15
N PRO A 229 14.27 13.93 -7.97
CA PRO A 229 12.96 14.56 -8.11
C PRO A 229 12.16 14.36 -6.83
N ILE A 230 11.71 15.47 -6.24
CA ILE A 230 10.79 15.50 -5.09
C ILE A 230 11.22 14.52 -3.98
N PRO A 231 12.37 14.75 -3.32
CA PRO A 231 12.97 13.76 -2.43
C PRO A 231 12.08 13.49 -1.21
N VAL A 232 11.47 12.30 -1.15
CA VAL A 232 10.60 11.85 -0.05
C VAL A 232 11.15 10.59 0.61
N GLY A 233 10.62 10.28 1.79
CA GLY A 233 10.88 9.01 2.44
C GLY A 233 12.30 8.87 2.97
N ILE A 234 12.84 7.65 2.93
CA ILE A 234 14.21 7.33 3.36
C ILE A 234 15.05 7.00 2.12
N ALA A 235 16.27 7.53 1.99
CA ALA A 235 17.12 7.18 0.85
C ALA A 235 17.39 5.67 0.82
N ARG A 236 16.88 4.97 -0.21
CA ARG A 236 17.05 3.52 -0.41
C ARG A 236 17.68 3.27 -1.76
N THR A 237 18.97 3.00 -1.75
CA THR A 237 19.77 2.74 -2.94
C THR A 237 19.42 1.39 -3.56
N LEU A 238 19.90 1.16 -4.78
CA LEU A 238 19.84 -0.16 -5.42
C LEU A 238 20.49 -1.26 -4.56
N GLU A 239 21.60 -0.94 -3.88
CA GLU A 239 22.29 -1.87 -2.99
C GLU A 239 21.47 -2.17 -1.73
N ASP A 240 20.85 -1.16 -1.12
CA ASP A 240 20.00 -1.36 0.06
C ASP A 240 18.85 -2.33 -0.23
N VAL A 241 18.21 -2.19 -1.41
CA VAL A 241 17.13 -3.09 -1.85
C VAL A 241 17.68 -4.50 -2.13
N TYR A 242 18.84 -4.62 -2.78
CA TYR A 242 19.46 -5.93 -3.03
C TYR A 242 19.88 -6.65 -1.75
N ARG A 243 20.23 -5.90 -0.70
CA ARG A 243 20.63 -6.43 0.61
C ARG A 243 19.45 -6.71 1.55
N PHE A 244 18.22 -6.36 1.17
CA PHE A 244 17.04 -6.66 1.99
C PHE A 244 16.81 -8.18 2.15
N GLU A 245 16.68 -8.64 3.39
CA GLU A 245 16.35 -10.03 3.72
C GLU A 245 14.91 -10.12 4.25
N PRO A 246 13.96 -10.66 3.48
CA PRO A 246 12.55 -10.69 3.89
C PRO A 246 12.28 -11.61 5.08
N LEU A 247 13.12 -12.62 5.34
CA LEU A 247 12.94 -13.53 6.47
C LEU A 247 13.89 -13.18 7.64
N PRO A 248 13.43 -12.43 8.65
CA PRO A 248 14.29 -11.96 9.73
C PRO A 248 14.86 -13.13 10.57
N PRO A 249 16.04 -12.96 11.21
CA PRO A 249 16.68 -13.99 12.03
C PRO A 249 15.75 -14.67 13.06
N GLU A 250 14.84 -13.90 13.66
CA GLU A 250 13.86 -14.34 14.64
C GLU A 250 12.96 -15.43 14.08
N LEU A 251 12.42 -15.24 12.87
CA LEU A 251 11.57 -16.25 12.23
C LEU A 251 12.41 -17.41 11.68
N ARG A 252 13.64 -17.18 11.23
CA ARG A 252 14.54 -18.27 10.78
C ARG A 252 14.81 -19.29 11.90
N ALA A 253 14.82 -18.85 13.15
CA ALA A 253 14.96 -19.73 14.31
C ALA A 253 13.68 -20.50 14.67
N GLU A 254 12.53 -20.17 14.06
CA GLU A 254 11.20 -20.70 14.38
C GLU A 254 10.51 -21.29 13.13
N PRO A 255 10.82 -22.54 12.72
CA PRO A 255 10.31 -23.12 11.47
C PRO A 255 8.78 -23.12 11.33
N ASP A 256 8.07 -23.29 12.45
CA ASP A 256 6.60 -23.26 12.49
C ASP A 256 6.01 -21.88 12.21
N ALA A 257 6.71 -20.81 12.60
CA ALA A 257 6.31 -19.44 12.28
C ALA A 257 6.82 -19.05 10.87
N ALA A 258 8.05 -19.45 10.51
CA ALA A 258 8.65 -19.14 9.21
C ALA A 258 7.80 -19.61 8.02
N ARG A 259 7.12 -20.77 8.13
CA ARG A 259 6.23 -21.28 7.06
C ARG A 259 5.05 -20.36 6.74
N HIS A 260 4.69 -19.45 7.65
CA HIS A 260 3.63 -18.49 7.44
C HIS A 260 4.10 -17.28 6.62
N VAL A 261 5.40 -17.07 6.44
CA VAL A 261 5.90 -16.03 5.53
C VAL A 261 5.71 -16.51 4.09
N LEU A 262 4.66 -16.01 3.42
CA LEU A 262 4.33 -16.36 2.04
C LEU A 262 5.33 -15.77 1.03
N GLY A 263 5.97 -14.66 1.38
CA GLY A 263 6.94 -14.00 0.55
C GLY A 263 7.09 -12.52 0.90
N THR A 264 7.48 -11.73 -0.10
CA THR A 264 7.73 -10.30 0.04
C THR A 264 7.12 -9.50 -1.10
N GLN A 265 6.88 -8.21 -0.86
CA GLN A 265 6.34 -7.26 -1.84
C GLN A 265 7.04 -5.89 -1.71
N ALA A 266 7.26 -5.22 -2.84
CA ALA A 266 7.69 -3.83 -2.88
C ALA A 266 6.49 -2.92 -3.20
N GLN A 267 6.42 -1.76 -2.55
CA GLN A 267 5.30 -0.82 -2.70
C GLN A 267 5.70 0.39 -3.53
N VAL A 268 4.71 0.98 -4.20
CA VAL A 268 4.86 2.19 -5.00
C VAL A 268 3.66 3.11 -4.72
N TRP A 269 3.84 4.04 -3.77
CA TRP A 269 2.87 5.10 -3.51
C TRP A 269 3.09 6.27 -4.48
N THR A 270 2.01 6.80 -5.07
CA THR A 270 2.11 7.64 -6.29
C THR A 270 1.86 9.13 -6.07
N GLU A 271 1.90 9.64 -4.85
CA GLU A 271 1.61 11.05 -4.52
C GLU A 271 2.48 12.03 -5.33
N PHE A 272 3.73 11.64 -5.59
CA PHE A 272 4.71 12.45 -6.32
C PHE A 272 5.03 11.89 -7.71
N MET A 273 4.26 10.92 -8.20
CA MET A 273 4.43 10.27 -9.50
C MET A 273 3.24 10.57 -10.41
N ASP A 274 3.30 11.70 -11.10
CA ASP A 274 2.23 12.22 -11.95
C ASP A 274 2.19 11.64 -13.38
N SER A 275 3.09 10.70 -13.70
CA SER A 275 3.19 10.09 -15.02
C SER A 275 3.85 8.71 -14.95
N VAL A 276 3.61 7.87 -15.97
CA VAL A 276 4.29 6.57 -16.12
C VAL A 276 5.82 6.72 -16.14
N ARG A 277 6.34 7.81 -16.72
CA ARG A 277 7.79 8.10 -16.73
C ARG A 277 8.34 8.34 -15.33
N SER A 278 7.56 9.01 -14.48
CA SER A 278 7.90 9.22 -13.07
C SER A 278 7.87 7.88 -12.31
N VAL A 279 6.89 7.03 -12.59
CA VAL A 279 6.82 5.66 -12.02
C VAL A 279 8.06 4.84 -12.43
N ASP A 280 8.41 4.81 -13.72
CA ASP A 280 9.59 4.10 -14.22
C ASP A 280 10.87 4.54 -13.51
N TYR A 281 11.06 5.86 -13.34
CA TYR A 281 12.24 6.43 -12.67
C TYR A 281 12.38 5.96 -11.22
N HIS A 282 11.28 5.95 -10.47
CA HIS A 282 11.30 5.55 -9.07
C HIS A 282 11.39 4.03 -8.90
N VAL A 283 10.73 3.27 -9.77
CA VAL A 283 10.64 1.81 -9.65
C VAL A 283 11.91 1.11 -10.16
N PHE A 284 12.49 1.58 -11.26
CA PHE A 284 13.66 0.96 -11.88
C PHE A 284 14.93 1.80 -11.68
N PRO A 285 16.07 1.15 -11.36
CA PRO A 285 16.33 -0.29 -11.44
C PRO A 285 16.03 -1.10 -10.17
N ARG A 286 15.55 -0.49 -9.09
CA ARG A 286 15.36 -1.14 -7.78
C ARG A 286 14.43 -2.35 -7.82
N LEU A 287 13.40 -2.34 -8.66
CA LEU A 287 12.51 -3.49 -8.84
C LEU A 287 13.24 -4.73 -9.38
N CYS A 288 14.30 -4.56 -10.18
CA CYS A 288 15.13 -5.68 -10.65
C CYS A 288 15.92 -6.31 -9.49
N ALA A 289 16.48 -5.48 -8.60
CA ALA A 289 17.13 -5.98 -7.38
C ALA A 289 16.14 -6.71 -6.48
N PHE A 290 14.96 -6.11 -6.25
CA PHE A 290 13.90 -6.71 -5.46
C PHE A 290 13.43 -8.06 -6.06
N ALA A 291 13.29 -8.16 -7.38
CA ALA A 291 12.92 -9.41 -8.04
C ALA A 291 13.96 -10.51 -7.78
N GLU A 292 15.25 -10.18 -7.73
CA GLU A 292 16.29 -11.15 -7.38
C GLU A 292 16.22 -11.57 -5.91
N VAL A 293 15.93 -10.64 -5.00
CA VAL A 293 15.68 -10.94 -3.58
C VAL A 293 14.50 -11.88 -3.39
N ALA A 294 13.41 -11.66 -4.13
CA ALA A 294 12.20 -12.44 -4.02
C ALA A 294 12.30 -13.84 -4.66
N TRP A 295 13.25 -14.07 -5.56
CA TRP A 295 13.31 -15.27 -6.41
C TRP A 295 14.54 -16.13 -6.20
N SER A 296 15.72 -15.52 -6.11
CA SER A 296 17.00 -16.24 -6.15
C SER A 296 17.41 -16.74 -4.77
N ALA A 297 18.15 -17.86 -4.75
CA ALA A 297 18.78 -18.36 -3.53
C ALA A 297 20.01 -17.51 -3.17
N LEU A 298 19.76 -16.37 -2.52
CA LEU A 298 20.80 -15.47 -2.01
C LEU A 298 21.28 -15.89 -0.61
N PRO A 299 22.52 -15.54 -0.21
CA PRO A 299 22.94 -15.66 1.18
C PRO A 299 21.96 -14.97 2.14
N LEU A 300 21.58 -15.66 3.21
CA LEU A 300 20.70 -15.16 4.28
C LEU A 300 21.35 -14.06 5.14
N ASP A 301 22.66 -13.91 5.04
CA ASP A 301 23.37 -12.74 5.56
C ASP A 301 23.43 -11.69 4.44
N PRO A 302 22.70 -10.57 4.56
CA PRO A 302 22.79 -9.44 3.64
C PRO A 302 24.20 -9.00 3.29
N ALA A 303 25.14 -9.08 4.24
CA ALA A 303 26.53 -8.67 4.03
C ALA A 303 27.26 -9.59 3.04
N ALA A 304 26.88 -10.87 3.00
CA ALA A 304 27.48 -11.90 2.16
C ALA A 304 26.94 -11.92 0.71
N ARG A 305 25.89 -11.16 0.41
CA ARG A 305 25.34 -11.06 -0.95
C ARG A 305 26.30 -10.27 -1.85
N ASP A 306 26.68 -10.86 -2.98
CA ASP A 306 27.64 -10.26 -3.92
C ASP A 306 26.96 -9.18 -4.77
N PHE A 307 27.04 -7.92 -4.30
CA PHE A 307 26.49 -6.78 -5.03
C PHE A 307 27.31 -6.40 -6.26
N ALA A 308 28.60 -6.75 -6.32
CA ALA A 308 29.44 -6.45 -7.46
C ALA A 308 29.09 -7.35 -8.66
N ASP A 309 28.83 -8.64 -8.41
CA ASP A 309 28.28 -9.55 -9.42
C ASP A 309 26.90 -9.07 -9.90
N PHE A 310 25.99 -8.76 -8.97
CA PHE A 310 24.67 -8.23 -9.30
C PHE A 310 24.77 -6.98 -10.18
N SER A 311 25.63 -6.01 -9.81
CA SER A 311 25.83 -4.77 -10.58
C SER A 311 26.33 -5.05 -12.01
N THR A 312 27.21 -6.04 -12.17
CA THR A 312 27.70 -6.48 -13.50
C THR A 312 26.57 -7.04 -14.36
N ARG A 313 25.70 -7.89 -13.78
CA ARG A 313 24.53 -8.43 -14.49
C ARG A 313 23.48 -7.35 -14.75
N MET A 314 23.33 -6.40 -13.82
CA MET A 314 22.41 -5.27 -13.94
C MET A 314 22.80 -4.36 -15.10
N ALA A 315 24.09 -4.09 -15.32
CA ALA A 315 24.55 -3.31 -16.47
C ALA A 315 24.09 -3.92 -17.81
N THR A 316 24.09 -5.24 -17.92
CA THR A 316 23.49 -5.93 -19.09
C THR A 316 21.97 -5.84 -19.08
N HIS A 317 21.32 -5.96 -17.92
CA HIS A 317 19.87 -5.89 -17.80
C HIS A 317 19.31 -4.51 -18.16
N LEU A 318 20.04 -3.42 -17.91
CA LEU A 318 19.65 -2.07 -18.33
C LEU A 318 19.41 -1.98 -19.85
N THR A 319 20.19 -2.69 -20.67
CA THR A 319 19.95 -2.75 -22.13
C THR A 319 18.60 -3.38 -22.51
N ARG A 320 18.05 -4.24 -21.64
CA ARG A 320 16.71 -4.82 -21.81
C ARG A 320 15.64 -3.81 -21.44
N LEU A 321 15.87 -3.04 -20.37
CA LEU A 321 14.98 -1.95 -19.97
C LEU A 321 14.92 -0.87 -21.07
N ASP A 322 16.07 -0.51 -21.66
CA ASP A 322 16.15 0.38 -22.82
C ASP A 322 15.31 -0.15 -24.00
N ALA A 323 15.45 -1.44 -24.32
CA ALA A 323 14.70 -2.08 -25.41
C ALA A 323 13.18 -2.14 -25.13
N LEU A 324 12.76 -2.11 -23.87
CA LEU A 324 11.37 -2.05 -23.44
C LEU A 324 10.85 -0.60 -23.30
N GLY A 325 11.72 0.40 -23.43
CA GLY A 325 11.36 1.81 -23.29
C GLY A 325 11.14 2.28 -21.85
N VAL A 326 11.71 1.58 -20.86
CA VAL A 326 11.57 1.92 -19.43
C VAL A 326 12.51 3.06 -19.07
N GLU A 327 11.98 4.16 -18.55
CA GLU A 327 12.76 5.36 -18.18
C GLU A 327 13.32 5.30 -16.74
N TYR A 328 14.20 4.34 -16.49
CA TYR A 328 14.82 4.11 -15.18
C TYR A 328 15.73 5.26 -14.71
N ARG A 329 16.04 5.28 -13.40
CA ARG A 329 17.04 6.18 -12.81
C ARG A 329 18.48 5.76 -13.19
N PRO A 330 19.28 6.62 -13.85
CA PRO A 330 20.68 6.31 -14.12
C PRO A 330 21.53 6.26 -12.84
N ALA A 331 22.60 5.46 -12.86
CA ALA A 331 23.51 5.31 -11.71
C ALA A 331 24.16 6.65 -11.29
N ASP A 332 24.49 7.50 -12.26
CA ASP A 332 25.11 8.82 -12.03
C ASP A 332 24.10 9.91 -11.59
N GLY A 333 22.82 9.54 -11.42
CA GLY A 333 21.75 10.44 -11.00
C GLY A 333 20.80 10.85 -12.14
N PRO A 334 19.80 11.70 -11.84
CA PRO A 334 18.73 12.03 -12.77
C PRO A 334 19.19 12.85 -13.98
N LEU A 335 18.71 12.44 -15.15
CA LEU A 335 18.83 13.18 -16.40
C LEU A 335 18.06 14.51 -16.30
N PRO A 336 18.41 15.54 -17.10
CA PRO A 336 17.79 16.87 -16.98
C PRO A 336 16.25 16.89 -17.00
N TRP A 337 15.60 16.00 -17.77
CA TRP A 337 14.14 15.91 -17.85
C TRP A 337 13.49 15.07 -16.75
N GLN A 338 14.28 14.28 -16.01
CA GLN A 338 13.82 13.51 -14.85
C GLN A 338 13.77 14.38 -13.59
N ARG A 339 14.51 15.49 -13.55
CA ARG A 339 14.57 16.42 -12.41
C ARG A 339 13.27 17.18 -12.20
N ARG A 340 13.04 17.64 -10.96
CA ARG A 340 11.91 18.52 -10.58
C ARG A 340 12.40 19.68 -9.70
N PRO A 341 13.21 20.61 -10.25
CA PRO A 341 13.78 21.70 -9.46
C PRO A 341 12.70 22.61 -8.88
N GLY A 342 12.89 23.06 -7.64
CA GLY A 342 11.96 23.96 -6.95
C GLY A 342 10.75 23.29 -6.30
N VAL A 343 10.53 21.99 -6.55
CA VAL A 343 9.49 21.22 -5.85
C VAL A 343 10.07 20.67 -4.55
N ARG A 344 9.44 20.99 -3.42
CA ARG A 344 9.90 20.54 -2.10
C ARG A 344 9.49 19.10 -1.86
N GLY A 345 10.45 18.26 -1.50
CA GLY A 345 10.19 16.95 -0.93
C GLY A 345 10.08 16.98 0.60
N ARG A 346 10.05 15.78 1.21
CA ARG A 346 10.05 15.57 2.66
C ARG A 346 11.01 14.42 3.01
N PRO A 347 12.34 14.65 2.91
CA PRO A 347 13.31 13.62 3.23
C PRO A 347 13.29 13.31 4.73
N ARG A 348 13.23 12.03 5.07
CA ARG A 348 13.51 11.48 6.40
C ARG A 348 14.96 10.99 6.46
N PRO A 349 15.62 11.07 7.63
CA PRO A 349 16.93 10.48 7.83
C PRO A 349 16.88 8.96 7.63
N SER A 350 17.98 8.40 7.15
CA SER A 350 18.18 6.95 6.94
C SER A 350 18.49 6.19 8.21
#